data_AF-A0A1F6JWH4-F1
#
_entry.id   AF-A0A1F6JWH4-F1
#
_cell.length_a   1.000
_cell.length_b   1.000
_cell.length_c   1.000
_cell.angle_alpha   90.00
_cell.angle_beta   90.00
_cell.angle_gamma   90.00
#
_symmetry.space_group_name_H-M   'P 1'
#
loop_
_entity.id
_entity.type
_entity.pdbx_description
1 polymer ?
#
loop_
_entity_poly.entity_id
_entity_poly.type
_entity_poly.pdbx_seq_one_letter_code
_entity_poly.pdbx_strand_id
1 'polypeptide(L)'
;MRKRNIFLIFGFLILILAAIYLVFKNSPQQVILLIKTHPYLGPILLILWRIVGLIFPAIPAGVVSFAVVPIFGWLRTYLYTVTGIMIGTSISFFLARKFREPLVERFVPLKKLHKLEGELSEKQKFMAIVLIRLFTVPVMDFSSYAAGLTRISFPKFFLATLIASLPDIAIFYFGEQLYKTVFGKSVIIAVGALFFLGAGYFIVKRFVIDKDK
;
A
#
# COMPACT_ATOMS: atom_id res chain seq x y z
N MET A 1 -6.87 -17.01 12.35
CA MET A 1 -5.52 -16.80 12.91
C MET A 1 -5.59 -16.72 14.42
N ARG A 2 -4.76 -17.47 15.16
CA ARG A 2 -4.75 -17.46 16.65
C ARG A 2 -4.31 -16.08 17.16
N LYS A 3 -5.00 -15.52 18.18
CA LYS A 3 -4.73 -14.20 18.80
C LYS A 3 -3.24 -13.93 19.03
N ARG A 4 -2.47 -14.96 19.41
CA ARG A 4 -1.01 -14.91 19.61
C ARG A 4 -0.23 -14.41 18.38
N ASN A 5 -0.63 -14.79 17.17
CA ASN A 5 0.10 -14.44 15.95
C ASN A 5 -0.08 -12.96 15.57
N ILE A 6 -1.20 -12.34 15.95
CA ILE A 6 -1.46 -10.91 15.68
C ILE A 6 -0.61 -10.03 16.58
N PHE A 7 -0.53 -10.37 17.88
CA PHE A 7 0.38 -9.68 18.81
C PHE A 7 1.85 -9.84 18.43
N LEU A 8 2.23 -11.03 17.91
CA LEU A 8 3.58 -11.25 17.40
C LEU A 8 3.88 -10.42 16.16
N ILE A 9 2.95 -10.32 15.20
CA ILE A 9 3.12 -9.47 14.00
C ILE A 9 3.23 -7.99 14.39
N PHE A 10 2.40 -7.53 15.33
CA PHE A 10 2.40 -6.13 15.77
C PHE A 10 3.66 -5.78 16.57
N GLY A 11 4.06 -6.66 17.49
CA GLY A 11 5.34 -6.55 18.22
C GLY A 11 6.53 -6.58 17.28
N PHE A 12 6.49 -7.42 16.24
CA PHE A 12 7.52 -7.48 15.20
C PHE A 12 7.58 -6.20 14.35
N LEU A 13 6.44 -5.63 13.97
CA LEU A 13 6.36 -4.35 13.27
C LEU A 13 6.92 -3.20 14.12
N ILE A 14 6.57 -3.15 15.41
CA ILE A 14 7.10 -2.16 16.35
C ILE A 14 8.61 -2.33 16.51
N LEU A 15 9.10 -3.57 16.63
CA LEU A 15 10.53 -3.88 16.72
C LEU A 15 11.28 -3.49 15.45
N ILE A 16 10.71 -3.72 14.25
CA ILE A 16 11.30 -3.27 12.98
C ILE A 16 11.37 -1.75 12.95
N LEU A 17 10.29 -1.05 13.28
CA LEU A 17 10.25 0.41 13.28
C LEU A 17 11.23 0.99 14.32
N ALA A 18 11.32 0.40 15.50
CA ALA A 18 12.28 0.77 16.53
C ALA A 18 13.73 0.48 16.11
N ALA A 19 14.00 -0.64 15.45
CA ALA A 19 15.31 -0.99 14.92
C ALA A 19 15.73 -0.03 13.81
N ILE A 20 14.83 0.29 12.86
CA ILE A 20 15.08 1.29 11.82
C ILE A 20 15.39 2.64 12.46
N TYR A 21 14.59 3.07 13.44
CA TYR A 21 14.81 4.34 14.15
C TYR A 21 16.17 4.35 14.87
N LEU A 22 16.52 3.28 15.59
CA LEU A 22 17.80 3.17 16.31
C LEU A 22 19.00 3.14 15.35
N VAL A 23 18.90 2.45 14.22
CA VAL A 23 19.96 2.43 13.19
C VAL A 23 20.14 3.82 12.57
N PHE A 24 19.05 4.50 12.22
CA PHE A 24 19.12 5.87 11.69
C PHE A 24 19.63 6.90 12.71
N LYS A 25 19.26 6.74 13.99
CA LYS A 25 19.69 7.62 15.08
C LYS A 25 21.18 7.44 15.42
N ASN A 26 21.65 6.19 15.49
CA ASN A 26 22.99 5.87 15.97
C ASN A 26 24.04 5.85 14.85
N SER A 27 23.65 5.71 13.58
CA SER A 27 24.60 5.60 12.47
C SER A 27 24.16 6.33 11.19
N PRO A 28 23.76 7.61 11.26
CA PRO A 28 23.31 8.37 10.09
C PRO A 28 24.38 8.42 9.00
N GLN A 29 25.66 8.52 9.38
CA GLN A 29 26.76 8.60 8.42
C GLN A 29 27.01 7.27 7.68
N GLN A 30 26.81 6.12 8.33
CA GLN A 30 26.98 4.81 7.68
C GLN A 30 25.82 4.51 6.73
N VAL A 31 24.60 4.90 7.09
CA VAL A 31 23.43 4.80 6.19
C VAL A 31 23.64 5.69 4.96
N ILE A 32 24.12 6.92 5.16
CA ILE A 32 24.47 7.82 4.05
C ILE A 32 25.60 7.23 3.19
N LEU A 33 26.63 6.62 3.79
CA LEU A 33 27.73 5.99 3.07
C LEU A 33 27.25 4.76 2.27
N LEU A 34 26.36 3.94 2.83
CA LEU A 34 25.76 2.79 2.16
C LEU A 34 24.91 3.21 0.96
N ILE A 35 24.10 4.27 1.12
CA ILE A 35 23.29 4.84 0.03
C ILE A 35 24.19 5.47 -1.04
N LYS A 36 25.28 6.14 -0.65
CA LYS A 36 26.25 6.75 -1.59
C LYS A 36 27.06 5.71 -2.36
N THR A 37 27.42 4.59 -1.72
CA THR A 37 28.20 3.51 -2.34
C THR A 37 27.34 2.60 -3.21
N HIS A 38 26.03 2.49 -2.93
CA HIS A 38 25.10 1.64 -3.66
C HIS A 38 23.88 2.45 -4.16
N PRO A 39 24.03 3.26 -5.22
CA PRO A 39 22.98 4.17 -5.69
C PRO A 39 21.68 3.47 -6.11
N TYR A 40 21.73 2.18 -6.46
CA TYR A 40 20.56 1.39 -6.86
C TYR A 40 19.87 0.65 -5.70
N LEU A 41 20.55 0.47 -4.57
CA LEU A 41 20.04 -0.35 -3.47
C LEU A 41 18.80 0.27 -2.81
N GLY A 42 18.82 1.58 -2.58
CA GLY A 42 17.66 2.33 -2.07
C GLY A 42 16.41 2.20 -2.95
N PRO A 43 16.48 2.52 -4.26
CA PRO A 43 15.39 2.32 -5.20
C PRO A 43 14.84 0.89 -5.24
N ILE A 44 15.72 -0.12 -5.30
CA ILE A 44 15.32 -1.53 -5.37
C ILE A 44 14.57 -1.94 -4.10
N LEU A 45 15.09 -1.57 -2.92
CA LEU A 45 14.43 -1.87 -1.65
C LEU A 45 13.06 -1.22 -1.55
N LEU A 46 12.90 0.02 -2.04
CA LEU A 46 11.61 0.69 -2.06
C LEU A 46 10.60 -0.01 -2.99
N ILE A 47 11.03 -0.42 -4.18
CA ILE A 47 10.18 -1.17 -5.13
C ILE A 47 9.75 -2.50 -4.51
N LEU A 48 10.69 -3.27 -3.97
CA LEU A 48 10.41 -4.55 -3.31
C LEU A 48 9.48 -4.37 -2.11
N TRP A 49 9.70 -3.34 -1.30
CA TRP A 49 8.83 -3.01 -0.18
C TRP A 49 7.39 -2.73 -0.63
N ARG A 50 7.22 -1.97 -1.72
CA ARG A 50 5.88 -1.71 -2.28
C ARG A 50 5.23 -2.99 -2.81
N ILE A 51 5.98 -3.85 -3.51
CA ILE A 51 5.49 -5.14 -3.99
C ILE A 51 5.00 -5.99 -2.81
N VAL A 52 5.81 -6.14 -1.77
CA VAL A 52 5.46 -6.91 -0.57
C VAL A 52 4.21 -6.32 0.10
N GLY A 53 4.14 -5.00 0.27
CA GLY A 53 2.96 -4.36 0.87
C GLY A 53 1.66 -4.61 0.11
N LEU A 54 1.71 -4.65 -1.23
CA LEU A 54 0.52 -4.89 -2.06
C LEU A 54 0.12 -6.36 -2.14
N ILE A 55 1.08 -7.28 -1.97
CA ILE A 55 0.80 -8.71 -1.85
C ILE A 55 0.22 -9.02 -0.47
N PHE A 56 0.68 -8.32 0.57
CA PHE A 56 0.26 -8.46 1.97
C PHE A 56 -0.44 -7.18 2.48
N PRO A 57 -1.75 -7.01 2.24
CA PRO A 57 -2.53 -5.78 2.53
C PRO A 57 -2.49 -5.25 3.97
N ALA A 58 -1.92 -6.00 4.92
CA ALA A 58 -1.77 -5.58 6.30
C ALA A 58 -0.60 -4.60 6.52
N ILE A 59 0.28 -4.44 5.53
CA ILE A 59 1.50 -3.63 5.64
C ILE A 59 1.20 -2.24 5.06
N PRO A 60 1.29 -1.16 5.86
CA PRO A 60 1.05 0.21 5.38
C PRO A 60 2.24 0.72 4.57
N ALA A 61 2.53 0.08 3.44
CA ALA A 61 3.77 0.30 2.70
C ALA A 61 3.89 1.71 2.10
N GLY A 62 2.77 2.42 1.89
CA GLY A 62 2.77 3.82 1.45
C GLY A 62 3.43 4.79 2.42
N VAL A 63 3.42 4.50 3.73
CA VAL A 63 4.07 5.34 4.76
C VAL A 63 5.57 5.43 4.51
N VAL A 64 6.20 4.29 4.20
CA VAL A 64 7.64 4.22 3.90
C VAL A 64 7.97 4.97 2.61
N SER A 65 7.12 4.90 1.59
CA SER A 65 7.29 5.71 0.37
C SER A 65 7.35 7.20 0.67
N PHE A 66 6.50 7.72 1.56
CA PHE A 66 6.57 9.13 1.94
C PHE A 66 7.78 9.46 2.83
N ALA A 67 8.21 8.53 3.68
CA ALA A 67 9.34 8.74 4.59
C ALA A 67 10.68 8.90 3.87
N VAL A 68 10.84 8.31 2.69
CA VAL A 68 12.10 8.37 1.91
C VAL A 68 12.13 9.53 0.90
N VAL A 69 11.07 10.33 0.80
CA VAL A 69 11.02 11.53 -0.07
C VAL A 69 12.18 12.50 0.19
N PRO A 70 12.56 12.82 1.46
CA PRO A 70 13.70 13.68 1.72
C PRO A 70 15.06 13.12 1.25
N ILE A 71 15.13 11.80 0.98
CA ILE A 71 16.36 11.12 0.56
C ILE A 71 16.49 11.14 -0.96
N PHE A 72 15.45 10.76 -1.70
CA PHE A 72 15.52 10.62 -3.15
C PHE A 72 14.92 11.80 -3.92
N GLY A 73 14.22 12.71 -3.23
CA GLY A 73 13.37 13.73 -3.84
C GLY A 73 12.03 13.16 -4.28
N TRP A 74 11.03 14.03 -4.42
CA TRP A 74 9.65 13.62 -4.71
C TRP A 74 9.52 12.82 -6.01
N LEU A 75 10.17 13.25 -7.09
CA LEU A 75 9.99 12.67 -8.41
C LEU A 75 10.54 11.24 -8.48
N ARG A 76 11.78 11.03 -8.00
CA ARG A 76 12.39 9.69 -7.99
C ARG A 76 11.61 8.75 -7.07
N THR A 77 11.22 9.24 -5.89
CA THR A 77 10.42 8.46 -4.94
C THR A 77 9.08 8.04 -5.53
N TYR A 78 8.39 8.96 -6.22
CA TYR A 78 7.15 8.66 -6.94
C TYR A 78 7.38 7.59 -8.01
N LEU A 79 8.40 7.73 -8.85
CA LEU A 79 8.69 6.77 -9.92
C LEU A 79 8.95 5.35 -9.36
N TYR A 80 9.80 5.23 -8.33
CA TYR A 80 10.05 3.93 -7.70
C TYR A 80 8.79 3.37 -7.02
N THR A 81 7.99 4.23 -6.39
CA THR A 81 6.75 3.83 -5.73
C THR A 81 5.73 3.33 -6.74
N VAL A 82 5.51 4.05 -7.84
CA VAL A 82 4.55 3.64 -8.88
C VAL A 82 5.02 2.37 -9.57
N THR A 83 6.32 2.19 -9.83
CA THR A 83 6.85 0.92 -10.36
C THR A 83 6.51 -0.26 -9.43
N GLY A 84 6.81 -0.12 -8.13
CA GLY A 84 6.44 -1.14 -7.14
C GLY A 84 4.93 -1.39 -7.05
N ILE A 85 4.12 -0.33 -7.21
CA ILE A 85 2.67 -0.43 -7.30
C ILE A 85 2.23 -1.26 -8.50
N MET A 86 2.69 -0.92 -9.69
CA MET A 86 2.30 -1.61 -10.92
C MET A 86 2.66 -3.10 -10.85
N ILE A 87 3.86 -3.43 -10.36
CA ILE A 87 4.30 -4.82 -10.21
C ILE A 87 3.48 -5.54 -9.14
N GLY A 88 3.38 -4.99 -7.93
CA GLY A 88 2.67 -5.63 -6.82
C GLY A 88 1.19 -5.88 -7.12
N THR A 89 0.50 -4.88 -7.67
CA THR A 89 -0.92 -4.98 -8.06
C THR A 89 -1.14 -5.99 -9.18
N SER A 90 -0.21 -6.09 -10.13
CA SER A 90 -0.26 -7.09 -11.19
C SER A 90 -0.13 -8.51 -10.63
N ILE A 91 0.82 -8.72 -9.70
CA ILE A 91 0.98 -10.00 -9.00
C ILE A 91 -0.31 -10.34 -8.25
N SER A 92 -0.84 -9.45 -7.41
CA SER A 92 -2.08 -9.68 -6.65
C SER A 92 -3.28 -9.98 -7.57
N PHE A 93 -3.39 -9.29 -8.71
CA PHE A 93 -4.41 -9.54 -9.72
C PHE A 93 -4.33 -10.96 -10.31
N PHE A 94 -3.13 -11.39 -10.70
CA PHE A 94 -2.92 -12.73 -11.26
C PHE A 94 -3.03 -13.83 -10.21
N LEU A 95 -2.60 -13.58 -8.98
CA LEU A 95 -2.82 -14.50 -7.85
C LEU A 95 -4.33 -14.70 -7.63
N ALA A 96 -5.10 -13.62 -7.51
CA ALA A 96 -6.55 -13.69 -7.40
C ALA A 96 -7.18 -14.46 -8.56
N ARG A 97 -6.72 -14.22 -9.79
CA ARG A 97 -7.22 -14.87 -11.01
C ARG A 97 -6.88 -16.36 -11.09
N LYS A 98 -5.70 -16.77 -10.62
CA LYS A 98 -5.25 -18.16 -10.65
C LYS A 98 -5.90 -18.99 -9.55
N PHE A 99 -6.10 -18.41 -8.36
CA PHE A 99 -6.65 -19.11 -7.19
C PHE A 99 -8.17 -18.89 -7.02
N ARG A 100 -8.87 -18.48 -8.10
CA ARG A 100 -10.29 -18.05 -8.14
C ARG A 100 -11.28 -18.96 -7.43
N GLU A 101 -11.17 -20.28 -7.59
CA GLU A 101 -12.24 -21.22 -7.23
C GLU A 101 -12.25 -21.61 -5.75
N PRO A 102 -11.15 -22.05 -5.11
CA PRO A 102 -11.25 -22.59 -3.74
C PRO A 102 -11.41 -21.53 -2.65
N LEU A 103 -10.92 -20.30 -2.91
CA LEU A 103 -10.74 -19.29 -1.87
C LEU A 103 -11.90 -18.29 -1.80
N VAL A 104 -12.71 -18.16 -2.86
CA VAL A 104 -13.66 -17.04 -3.00
C VAL A 104 -15.10 -17.48 -2.83
N GLU A 105 -15.45 -18.72 -3.20
CA GLU A 105 -16.80 -19.27 -2.97
C GLU A 105 -17.26 -19.14 -1.51
N ARG A 106 -16.31 -19.10 -0.56
CA ARG A 106 -16.57 -18.95 0.87
C ARG A 106 -16.80 -17.51 1.36
N PHE A 107 -16.37 -16.48 0.62
CA PHE A 107 -16.37 -15.09 1.12
C PHE A 107 -17.15 -14.10 0.24
N VAL A 108 -17.22 -14.33 -1.07
CA VAL A 108 -17.95 -13.46 -2.00
C VAL A 108 -18.74 -14.33 -2.97
N PRO A 109 -20.07 -14.16 -3.09
CA PRO A 109 -20.84 -14.85 -4.11
C PRO A 109 -20.42 -14.34 -5.50
N LEU A 110 -19.44 -14.99 -6.12
CA LEU A 110 -18.91 -14.65 -7.45
C LEU A 110 -20.03 -14.48 -8.48
N LYS A 111 -21.11 -15.26 -8.33
CA LYS A 111 -22.31 -15.19 -9.16
C LYS A 111 -23.01 -13.82 -9.09
N LYS A 112 -23.08 -13.18 -7.91
CA LYS A 112 -23.65 -11.83 -7.76
C LYS A 112 -22.71 -10.76 -8.34
N LEU A 113 -21.40 -10.91 -8.11
CA LEU A 113 -20.39 -10.00 -8.66
C LEU A 113 -20.42 -9.99 -10.19
N HIS A 114 -20.43 -11.17 -10.82
CA HIS A 114 -20.47 -11.30 -12.28
C HIS A 114 -21.82 -10.88 -12.87
N LYS A 115 -22.93 -11.02 -12.12
CA LYS A 115 -24.23 -10.49 -12.56
C LYS A 115 -24.22 -8.96 -12.60
N LEU A 116 -23.74 -8.32 -11.53
CA LEU A 116 -23.55 -6.85 -11.48
C LEU A 116 -22.59 -6.37 -12.58
N GLU A 117 -21.51 -7.10 -12.84
CA GLU A 117 -20.63 -6.80 -13.97
C GLU A 117 -21.34 -6.93 -15.32
N GLY A 118 -22.23 -7.92 -15.48
CA GLY A 118 -22.98 -8.14 -16.71
C GLY A 118 -23.93 -6.99 -17.06
N GLU A 119 -24.36 -6.22 -16.06
CA GLU A 119 -25.25 -5.05 -16.21
C GLU A 119 -24.48 -3.77 -16.63
N LEU A 120 -23.15 -3.78 -16.56
CA LEU A 120 -22.31 -2.63 -16.90
C LEU A 120 -21.71 -2.75 -18.30
N SER A 121 -21.67 -1.63 -19.03
CA SER A 121 -20.87 -1.52 -20.25
C SER A 121 -19.36 -1.61 -19.96
N GLU A 122 -18.57 -1.96 -20.97
CA GLU A 122 -17.10 -2.03 -20.82
C GLU A 122 -16.47 -0.69 -20.39
N LYS A 123 -17.05 0.43 -20.81
CA LYS A 123 -16.61 1.78 -20.39
C LYS A 123 -16.92 2.02 -18.91
N GLN A 124 -18.11 1.63 -18.45
CA GLN A 124 -18.51 1.76 -17.05
C GLN A 124 -17.67 0.87 -16.13
N LYS A 125 -17.34 -0.36 -16.55
CA LYS A 125 -16.44 -1.25 -15.79
C LYS A 125 -15.05 -0.63 -15.60
N PHE A 126 -14.48 -0.08 -16.67
CA PHE A 126 -13.19 0.57 -16.62
C PHE A 126 -13.22 1.79 -15.67
N MET A 127 -14.21 2.67 -15.84
CA MET A 127 -14.38 3.85 -14.99
C MET A 127 -14.63 3.50 -13.52
N ALA A 128 -15.43 2.48 -13.23
CA ALA A 128 -15.68 2.02 -11.88
C ALA A 128 -14.37 1.62 -11.18
N ILE A 129 -13.48 0.91 -11.87
CA ILE A 129 -12.19 0.52 -11.30
C ILE A 129 -11.27 1.72 -11.14
N VAL A 130 -11.22 2.63 -12.11
CA VAL A 130 -10.45 3.88 -11.97
C VAL A 130 -10.90 4.64 -10.72
N LEU A 131 -12.22 4.85 -10.56
CA LEU A 131 -12.78 5.58 -9.43
C LEU A 131 -12.54 4.88 -8.10
N ILE A 132 -12.79 3.56 -8.02
CA ILE A 132 -12.49 2.79 -6.82
C ILE A 132 -11.02 2.97 -6.45
N ARG A 133 -10.10 2.80 -7.41
CA ARG A 133 -8.66 2.89 -7.13
C ARG A 133 -8.21 4.29 -6.74
N LEU A 134 -8.81 5.33 -7.31
CA LEU A 134 -8.57 6.73 -6.92
C LEU A 134 -8.97 7.01 -5.47
N PHE A 135 -10.13 6.52 -5.03
CA PHE A 135 -10.66 6.84 -3.70
C PHE A 135 -10.28 5.83 -2.62
N THR A 136 -9.80 4.64 -2.99
CA THR A 136 -9.46 3.57 -2.04
C THR A 136 -7.96 3.38 -1.85
N VAL A 137 -7.15 4.45 -1.91
CA VAL A 137 -5.69 4.37 -1.71
C VAL A 137 -5.27 3.56 -0.47
N PRO A 138 -5.94 3.67 0.71
CA PRO A 138 -5.56 2.89 1.90
C PRO A 138 -5.87 1.38 1.79
N VAL A 139 -6.77 0.97 0.90
CA VAL A 139 -7.16 -0.43 0.69
C VAL A 139 -6.91 -0.88 -0.76
N MET A 140 -5.99 -0.20 -1.44
CA MET A 140 -5.68 -0.44 -2.86
C MET A 140 -5.18 -1.87 -3.10
N ASP A 141 -4.58 -2.46 -2.07
CA ASP A 141 -4.11 -3.85 -2.04
C ASP A 141 -5.31 -4.82 -2.17
N PHE A 142 -6.40 -4.60 -1.43
CA PHE A 142 -7.62 -5.41 -1.51
C PHE A 142 -8.36 -5.24 -2.84
N SER A 143 -8.38 -4.01 -3.38
CA SER A 143 -9.07 -3.74 -4.64
C SER A 143 -8.38 -4.43 -5.84
N SER A 144 -7.06 -4.64 -5.78
CA SER A 144 -6.33 -5.43 -6.79
C SER A 144 -6.71 -6.92 -6.77
N TYR A 145 -6.87 -7.51 -5.59
CA TYR A 145 -7.38 -8.88 -5.47
C TYR A 145 -8.83 -8.96 -5.97
N ALA A 146 -9.69 -8.03 -5.56
CA ALA A 146 -11.08 -7.99 -6.02
C ALA A 146 -11.18 -7.86 -7.55
N ALA A 147 -10.36 -7.00 -8.17
CA ALA A 147 -10.30 -6.86 -9.62
C ALA A 147 -9.90 -8.15 -10.33
N GLY A 148 -8.99 -8.96 -9.77
CA GLY A 148 -8.61 -10.25 -10.36
C GLY A 148 -9.74 -11.29 -10.38
N LEU A 149 -10.71 -11.16 -9.47
CA LEU A 149 -11.92 -12.01 -9.39
C LEU A 149 -13.01 -11.61 -10.41
N THR A 150 -12.94 -10.39 -10.91
CA THR A 150 -13.84 -9.87 -11.96
C THR A 150 -13.46 -10.38 -13.35
N ARG A 151 -14.33 -10.15 -14.35
CA ARG A 151 -14.07 -10.47 -15.76
C ARG A 151 -13.21 -9.44 -16.50
N ILE A 152 -12.68 -8.42 -15.83
CA ILE A 152 -11.89 -7.39 -16.51
C ILE A 152 -10.60 -7.95 -17.13
N SER A 153 -10.19 -7.42 -18.29
CA SER A 153 -8.89 -7.76 -18.86
C SER A 153 -7.74 -7.10 -18.10
N PHE A 154 -6.59 -7.78 -18.05
CA PHE A 154 -5.40 -7.26 -17.38
C PHE A 154 -4.95 -5.88 -17.91
N PRO A 155 -4.93 -5.61 -19.24
CA PRO A 155 -4.54 -4.29 -19.75
C PRO A 155 -5.43 -3.16 -19.25
N LYS A 156 -6.75 -3.39 -19.17
CA LYS A 156 -7.69 -2.39 -18.63
C LYS A 156 -7.43 -2.14 -17.15
N PHE A 157 -7.19 -3.19 -16.36
CA PHE A 157 -6.83 -3.07 -14.96
C PHE A 157 -5.49 -2.32 -14.75
N PHE A 158 -4.48 -2.65 -15.56
CA PHE A 158 -3.17 -2.02 -15.52
C PHE A 158 -3.28 -0.53 -15.85
N LEU A 159 -3.95 -0.17 -16.95
CA LEU A 159 -4.17 1.23 -17.32
C LEU A 159 -4.99 1.98 -16.27
N ALA A 160 -6.04 1.37 -15.73
CA ALA A 160 -6.83 1.99 -14.67
C ALA A 160 -5.98 2.27 -13.42
N THR A 161 -5.07 1.36 -13.07
CA THR A 161 -4.13 1.54 -11.96
C THR A 161 -3.15 2.67 -12.23
N LEU A 162 -2.59 2.73 -13.44
CA LEU A 162 -1.67 3.79 -13.82
C LEU A 162 -2.33 5.17 -13.79
N ILE A 163 -3.55 5.30 -14.34
CA ILE A 163 -4.33 6.54 -14.31
C ILE A 163 -4.65 6.92 -12.86
N ALA A 164 -5.06 5.95 -12.04
CA ALA A 164 -5.36 6.19 -10.63
C ALA A 164 -4.14 6.62 -9.80
N SER A 165 -2.91 6.32 -10.26
CA SER A 165 -1.67 6.75 -9.60
C SER A 165 -1.20 8.16 -9.99
N LEU A 166 -1.77 8.77 -11.04
CA LEU A 166 -1.35 10.10 -11.48
C LEU A 166 -1.56 11.21 -10.43
N PRO A 167 -2.67 11.24 -9.67
CA PRO A 167 -2.83 12.24 -8.61
C PRO A 167 -1.74 12.16 -7.53
N ASP A 168 -1.11 10.99 -7.34
CA ASP A 168 -0.02 10.83 -6.37
C ASP A 168 1.15 11.76 -6.69
N ILE A 169 1.37 12.15 -7.95
CA ILE A 169 2.38 13.13 -8.36
C ILE A 169 2.26 14.41 -7.53
N ALA A 170 1.03 14.94 -7.40
CA ALA A 170 0.78 16.14 -6.62
C ALA A 170 1.05 15.88 -5.12
N ILE A 171 0.63 14.71 -4.61
CA ILE A 171 0.83 14.35 -3.20
C ILE A 171 2.32 14.27 -2.86
N PHE A 172 3.14 13.63 -3.71
CA PHE A 172 4.59 13.55 -3.54
C PHE A 172 5.24 14.93 -3.65
N TYR A 173 4.86 15.73 -4.65
CA TYR A 173 5.41 17.07 -4.85
C TYR A 173 5.10 18.00 -3.67
N PHE A 174 3.83 18.17 -3.32
CA PHE A 174 3.42 19.03 -2.20
C PHE A 174 3.88 18.46 -0.85
N GLY A 175 3.94 17.14 -0.71
CA GLY A 175 4.52 16.48 0.47
C GLY A 175 5.97 16.87 0.71
N GLU A 176 6.80 16.90 -0.33
CA GLU A 176 8.20 17.37 -0.21
C GLU A 176 8.27 18.85 0.21
N GLN A 177 7.42 19.71 -0.37
CA GLN A 177 7.39 21.12 0.04
C GLN A 177 6.95 21.27 1.49
N LEU A 178 5.97 20.49 1.93
CA LEU A 178 5.51 20.47 3.32
C LEU A 178 6.64 20.05 4.27
N TYR A 179 7.41 19.01 3.93
CA TYR A 179 8.56 18.56 4.70
C TYR A 179 9.65 19.63 4.92
N LYS A 180 9.77 20.61 4.02
CA LYS A 180 10.76 21.70 4.17
C LYS A 180 10.37 22.69 5.27
N THR A 181 9.10 22.74 5.67
CA THR A 181 8.60 23.63 6.72
C THR A 181 8.57 22.94 8.09
N VAL A 182 8.88 23.68 9.16
CA VAL A 182 8.83 23.15 10.56
C VAL A 182 7.41 22.71 10.93
N PHE A 183 6.42 23.51 10.54
CA PHE A 183 5.00 23.17 10.69
C PHE A 183 4.65 21.88 9.94
N GLY A 184 5.08 21.73 8.69
CA GLY A 184 4.79 20.56 7.88
C GLY A 184 5.40 19.27 8.39
N LYS A 185 6.64 19.29 8.93
CA LYS A 185 7.22 18.13 9.62
C LYS A 185 6.35 17.68 10.80
N SER A 186 5.86 18.64 11.59
CA SER A 186 5.00 18.39 12.75
C SER A 186 3.65 17.80 12.35
N VAL A 187 3.05 18.32 11.27
CA VAL A 187 1.81 17.79 10.68
C VAL A 187 1.99 16.35 10.18
N ILE A 188 3.08 16.06 9.48
CA ILE A 188 3.35 14.69 8.97
C ILE A 188 3.51 13.70 10.11
N ILE A 189 4.25 14.07 11.16
CA ILE A 189 4.41 13.23 12.37
C ILE A 189 3.05 13.03 13.05
N ALA A 190 2.23 14.08 13.20
CA ALA A 190 0.91 13.99 13.81
C ALA A 190 -0.05 13.10 13.02
N VAL A 191 -0.11 13.25 11.70
CA VAL A 191 -0.94 12.42 10.82
C VAL A 191 -0.47 10.97 10.84
N GLY A 192 0.85 10.72 10.80
CA GLY A 192 1.42 9.39 10.94
C GLY A 192 1.04 8.74 12.27
N ALA A 193 1.20 9.46 13.39
CA ALA A 193 0.83 9.00 14.72
C ALA A 193 -0.67 8.70 14.82
N LEU A 194 -1.54 9.59 14.33
CA LEU A 194 -2.98 9.39 14.31
C LEU A 194 -3.39 8.19 13.47
N PHE A 195 -2.74 7.96 12.32
CA PHE A 195 -2.97 6.78 11.49
C PHE A 195 -2.63 5.49 12.26
N PHE A 196 -1.47 5.42 12.92
CA PHE A 196 -1.09 4.25 13.71
C PHE A 196 -1.97 4.04 14.94
N LEU A 197 -2.40 5.11 15.61
CA LEU A 197 -3.35 5.04 16.73
C LEU A 197 -4.73 4.55 16.25
N GLY A 198 -5.23 5.08 15.14
CA GLY A 198 -6.49 4.65 14.55
C GLY A 198 -6.47 3.20 14.06
N ALA A 199 -5.39 2.80 13.38
CA ALA A 199 -5.16 1.42 12.97
C ALA A 199 -5.07 0.48 14.18
N GLY A 200 -4.32 0.88 15.21
CA GLY A 200 -4.20 0.15 16.48
C GLY A 200 -5.55 -0.01 17.17
N TYR A 201 -6.33 1.07 17.29
CA TYR A 201 -7.68 1.03 17.86
C TYR A 201 -8.61 0.11 17.07
N PHE A 202 -8.62 0.20 15.74
CA PHE A 202 -9.49 -0.64 14.90
C PHE A 202 -9.13 -2.13 15.02
N ILE A 203 -7.84 -2.45 15.11
CA ILE A 203 -7.35 -3.81 15.34
C ILE A 203 -7.77 -4.30 16.73
N VAL A 204 -7.53 -3.52 17.79
CA VAL A 204 -7.92 -3.88 19.16
C VAL A 204 -9.43 -4.07 19.26
N LYS A 205 -10.22 -3.14 18.72
CA LYS A 205 -11.68 -3.23 18.70
C LYS A 205 -12.13 -4.52 18.01
N ARG A 206 -11.63 -4.78 16.81
CA ARG A 206 -12.04 -5.94 16.01
C ARG A 206 -11.62 -7.31 16.59
N PHE A 207 -10.50 -7.39 17.31
CA PHE A 207 -9.95 -8.67 17.78
C PHE A 207 -10.04 -8.90 19.30
N VAL A 208 -10.23 -7.85 20.08
CA VAL A 208 -10.32 -7.90 21.55
C VAL A 208 -11.74 -7.60 22.02
N ILE A 209 -12.38 -6.55 21.49
CA ILE A 209 -13.67 -6.04 22.01
C ILE A 209 -14.87 -6.72 21.34
N ASP A 210 -14.91 -6.75 19.99
CA ASP A 210 -16.03 -7.30 19.22
C ASP A 210 -15.95 -8.83 19.07
N LYS A 211 -15.13 -9.51 19.87
CA LYS A 211 -14.97 -10.97 19.77
C LYS A 211 -16.01 -11.77 20.56
N ASP A 212 -16.70 -11.11 21.50
CA ASP A 212 -17.68 -11.72 22.41
C ASP A 212 -19.12 -11.25 22.10
N LYS A 213 -19.36 -10.69 20.91
CA LYS A 213 -20.68 -10.42 20.33
C LYS A 213 -20.89 -11.28 19.08
#